data_AF-A0A6S8Y349-F1
#
_entry.id   AF-A0A6S8Y349-F1
#
_cell.length_a   1.000
_cell.length_b   1.000
_cell.length_c   1.000
_cell.angle_alpha   90.00
_cell.angle_beta   90.00
_cell.angle_gamma   90.00
#
_symmetry.space_group_name_H-M   'P 1'
#
loop_
_entity.id
_entity.type
_entity.pdbx_description
1 polymer ?
#
loop_
_entity_poly.entity_id
_entity_poly.type
_entity_poly.pdbx_seq_one_letter_code
_entity_poly.pdbx_strand_id
1 'polypeptide(L)'
;MASWLTARIVGNCETSLNAQVVLEKVGEKKPPSSSNLIKDETEEKEITDEEVTSALEKFGIQKGDASMEEMRKCLKVVEGKRFWVENYQVHPYASRVKKWLWVHERYRGYGAALVDGAKELEKVKEKEVKNKLKALQSAYGKFVKKVQGHSEFEDSQLFKFFLENVQDDTLKEQLEELKKDHSTLDNDETIQNAFEAAFLNEVISKDDTTKILELMTKFTEDMDQHMRKEENAIVHHWLNLTEEQYKKYRTYLSWKYAAMY
;
A
#
# COMPACT_ATOMS: atom_id res chain seq x y z
N MET A 1 22.79 24.89 9.60
CA MET A 1 22.64 24.59 8.16
C MET A 1 22.61 23.08 8.00
N ALA A 2 21.42 22.49 7.92
CA ALA A 2 21.28 21.05 7.67
C ALA A 2 21.54 20.79 6.19
N SER A 3 22.50 19.92 5.90
CA SER A 3 22.80 19.46 4.54
C SER A 3 21.64 18.57 4.08
N TRP A 4 20.91 19.03 3.06
CA TRP A 4 19.80 18.33 2.46
C TRP A 4 20.35 17.17 1.60
N LEU A 5 20.09 15.93 2.02
CA LEU A 5 20.32 14.74 1.20
C LEU A 5 19.23 14.68 0.13
N THR A 6 19.46 15.37 -0.99
CA THR A 6 18.63 15.24 -2.19
C THR A 6 19.01 13.96 -2.93
N ALA A 7 18.04 13.18 -3.38
CA ALA A 7 18.29 12.11 -4.34
C ALA A 7 18.83 12.75 -5.63
N ARG A 8 20.11 12.53 -5.91
CA ARG A 8 20.80 12.97 -7.13
C ARG A 8 21.15 11.75 -7.96
N ILE A 9 20.90 11.82 -9.26
CA ILE A 9 21.43 10.85 -10.20
C ILE A 9 22.88 11.28 -10.52
N VAL A 10 23.87 10.44 -10.23
CA VAL A 10 25.30 10.78 -10.41
C VAL A 10 25.97 9.71 -11.26
N GLY A 11 26.24 10.03 -12.53
CA GLY A 11 27.02 9.21 -13.47
C GLY A 11 26.44 7.82 -13.76
N ASN A 12 27.15 7.08 -14.63
CA ASN A 12 26.80 5.72 -15.04
C ASN A 12 26.24 4.93 -13.86
N CYS A 13 25.06 4.34 -14.05
CA CYS A 13 24.26 3.56 -13.11
C CYS A 13 24.94 2.35 -12.42
N GLU A 14 26.26 2.34 -12.26
CA GLU A 14 27.02 1.32 -11.55
C GLU A 14 27.84 1.85 -10.37
N THR A 15 28.09 3.16 -10.17
CA THR A 15 29.00 3.60 -9.08
C THR A 15 28.72 4.99 -8.46
N SER A 16 27.56 5.17 -7.83
CA SER A 16 27.34 6.27 -6.88
C SER A 16 26.34 5.89 -5.77
N LEU A 17 26.83 5.95 -4.52
CA LEU A 17 26.15 5.54 -3.30
C LEU A 17 24.91 6.39 -3.01
N ASN A 18 23.72 5.77 -3.21
CA ASN A 18 22.44 5.90 -2.48
C ASN A 18 21.24 5.56 -3.38
N ALA A 19 21.43 5.43 -4.69
CA ALA A 19 20.49 4.79 -5.63
C ALA A 19 20.91 3.35 -6.02
N GLN A 20 22.11 2.93 -5.62
CA GLN A 20 22.72 1.65 -6.02
C GLN A 20 21.96 0.40 -5.53
N VAL A 21 21.16 0.50 -4.46
CA VAL A 21 20.44 -0.67 -3.91
C VAL A 21 19.22 -1.08 -4.76
N VAL A 22 18.71 -0.20 -5.62
CA VAL A 22 17.42 -0.41 -6.31
C VAL A 22 17.57 -1.06 -7.69
N LEU A 23 18.72 -0.92 -8.36
CA LEU A 23 18.90 -1.44 -9.72
C LEU A 23 19.50 -2.86 -9.80
N GLU A 24 20.28 -3.30 -8.81
CA GLU A 24 20.87 -4.66 -8.85
C GLU A 24 19.86 -5.79 -8.60
N LYS A 25 18.70 -5.53 -7.98
CA LYS A 25 17.70 -6.59 -7.69
C LYS A 25 16.68 -6.85 -8.80
N VAL A 26 16.62 -6.01 -9.84
CA VAL A 26 15.61 -6.12 -10.91
C VAL A 26 16.19 -6.73 -12.20
N GLY A 27 17.51 -6.95 -12.26
CA GLY A 27 18.25 -7.30 -13.49
C GLY A 27 18.39 -8.77 -13.88
N GLU A 28 17.92 -9.75 -13.10
CA GLU A 28 18.07 -11.16 -13.45
C GLU A 28 16.73 -11.89 -13.60
N LYS A 29 16.06 -11.68 -14.73
CA LYS A 29 15.24 -12.73 -15.38
C LYS A 29 15.13 -12.44 -16.88
N LYS A 30 15.85 -13.25 -17.65
CA LYS A 30 15.86 -13.27 -19.12
C LYS A 30 14.45 -13.61 -19.63
N PRO A 31 13.79 -12.79 -20.46
CA PRO A 31 12.55 -13.21 -21.12
C PRO A 31 12.87 -14.18 -22.28
N PRO A 32 12.01 -15.18 -22.53
CA PRO A 32 12.13 -15.98 -23.73
C PRO A 32 11.72 -15.17 -24.97
N SER A 33 12.50 -15.35 -26.02
CA SER A 33 12.25 -14.85 -27.37
C SER A 33 11.01 -15.52 -27.98
N SER A 34 10.06 -14.74 -28.49
CA SER A 34 9.58 -14.85 -29.88
C SER A 34 8.50 -13.82 -30.21
N SER A 35 8.57 -13.36 -31.46
CA SER A 35 7.73 -12.41 -32.18
C SER A 35 6.23 -12.67 -32.18
N ASN A 36 5.42 -11.60 -32.19
CA ASN A 36 4.67 -11.18 -33.39
C ASN A 36 4.11 -9.77 -33.23
N LEU A 37 4.37 -8.97 -34.28
CA LEU A 37 4.00 -7.57 -34.43
C LEU A 37 2.48 -7.40 -34.59
N ILE A 38 1.90 -6.58 -33.72
CA ILE A 38 0.74 -5.74 -34.06
C ILE A 38 1.24 -4.31 -33.90
N LYS A 39 1.40 -3.59 -35.02
CA LYS A 39 1.71 -2.17 -35.01
C LYS A 39 0.42 -1.44 -34.65
N ASP A 40 0.28 -1.09 -33.39
CA ASP A 40 -0.65 -0.06 -32.97
C ASP A 40 0.08 1.28 -33.17
N GLU A 41 -0.28 2.02 -34.21
CA GLU A 41 0.22 3.37 -34.48
C GLU A 41 -0.48 4.35 -33.53
N THR A 42 -0.21 4.20 -32.23
CA THR A 42 -0.32 5.32 -31.31
C THR A 42 0.96 6.13 -31.51
N GLU A 43 0.84 7.36 -32.03
CA GLU A 43 1.95 8.31 -32.00
C GLU A 43 2.38 8.48 -30.53
N GLU A 44 3.40 7.75 -30.10
CA GLU A 44 4.09 7.98 -28.85
C GLU A 44 4.69 9.38 -28.94
N LYS A 45 3.95 10.36 -28.42
CA LYS A 45 4.39 11.74 -28.36
C LYS A 45 5.71 11.76 -27.58
N GLU A 46 6.80 12.01 -28.28
CA GLU A 46 8.13 11.97 -27.71
C GLU A 46 8.24 13.08 -26.66
N ILE A 47 8.30 12.70 -25.39
CA ILE A 47 8.49 13.63 -24.27
C ILE A 47 9.80 14.41 -24.49
N THR A 48 9.77 15.72 -24.35
CA THR A 48 10.94 16.60 -24.47
C THR A 48 11.86 16.49 -23.24
N ASP A 49 13.13 16.91 -23.37
CA ASP A 49 14.09 16.84 -22.27
C ASP A 49 13.68 17.71 -21.06
N GLU A 50 13.08 18.86 -21.32
CA GLU A 50 12.48 19.73 -20.31
C GLU A 50 11.30 19.05 -19.60
N GLU A 51 10.44 18.33 -20.34
CA GLU A 51 9.33 17.57 -19.78
C GLU A 51 9.83 16.41 -18.90
N VAL A 52 10.88 15.67 -19.31
CA VAL A 52 11.50 14.63 -18.46
C VAL A 52 12.02 15.24 -17.15
N THR A 53 12.73 16.36 -17.25
CA THR A 53 13.33 17.02 -16.09
C THR A 53 12.24 17.52 -15.13
N SER A 54 11.24 18.22 -15.67
CA SER A 54 10.08 18.70 -14.91
C SER A 54 9.31 17.55 -14.26
N ALA A 55 9.13 16.42 -14.96
CA ALA A 55 8.46 15.26 -14.40
C ALA A 55 9.25 14.63 -13.24
N LEU A 56 10.56 14.43 -13.39
CA LEU A 56 11.41 13.91 -12.31
C LEU A 56 11.49 14.86 -11.11
N GLU A 57 11.49 16.17 -11.32
CA GLU A 57 11.45 17.15 -10.24
C GLU A 57 10.16 17.06 -9.43
N LYS A 58 9.02 16.75 -10.06
CA LYS A 58 7.76 16.46 -9.35
C LYS A 58 7.84 15.20 -8.49
N PHE A 59 8.77 14.30 -8.78
CA PHE A 59 9.10 13.13 -7.96
C PHE A 59 10.21 13.42 -6.93
N GLY A 60 10.66 14.67 -6.80
CA GLY A 60 11.75 15.05 -5.90
C GLY A 60 13.14 14.60 -6.36
N ILE A 61 13.29 14.25 -7.64
CA ILE A 61 14.53 13.73 -8.22
C ILE A 61 15.21 14.82 -9.04
N GLN A 62 16.47 15.12 -8.68
CA GLN A 62 17.28 16.08 -9.41
C GLN A 62 18.21 15.37 -10.40
N LYS A 63 18.38 15.97 -11.59
CA LYS A 63 19.24 15.47 -12.67
C LYS A 63 20.64 15.09 -12.22
N GLY A 64 21.29 15.92 -11.39
CA GLY A 64 22.69 15.74 -11.04
C GLY A 64 23.59 15.67 -12.29
N ASP A 65 24.40 14.62 -12.39
CA ASP A 65 25.33 14.38 -13.50
C ASP A 65 24.77 13.38 -14.54
N ALA A 66 23.48 13.03 -14.45
CA ALA A 66 22.88 12.05 -15.34
C ALA A 66 22.68 12.55 -16.77
N SER A 67 22.88 11.63 -17.72
CA SER A 67 22.47 11.82 -19.11
C SER A 67 20.93 11.87 -19.24
N MET A 68 20.43 12.47 -20.32
CA MET A 68 18.98 12.50 -20.58
C MET A 68 18.40 11.09 -20.79
N GLU A 69 19.19 10.15 -21.32
CA GLU A 69 18.77 8.75 -21.46
C GLU A 69 18.55 8.10 -20.08
N GLU A 70 19.45 8.34 -19.12
CA GLU A 70 19.30 7.87 -17.74
C GLU A 70 18.12 8.52 -17.04
N MET A 71 17.87 9.81 -17.28
CA MET A 71 16.69 10.50 -16.76
C MET A 71 15.40 9.89 -17.31
N ARG A 72 15.32 9.59 -18.61
CA ARG A 72 14.15 8.92 -19.22
C ARG A 72 13.92 7.51 -18.63
N LYS A 73 14.99 6.75 -18.41
CA LYS A 73 14.92 5.44 -17.73
C LYS A 73 14.43 5.59 -16.29
N CYS A 74 14.97 6.57 -15.56
CA CYS A 74 14.54 6.89 -14.20
C CYS A 74 13.05 7.25 -14.17
N LEU A 75 12.59 8.09 -15.09
CA LEU A 75 11.19 8.52 -15.16
C LEU A 75 10.25 7.30 -15.30
N LYS A 76 10.56 6.39 -16.24
CA LYS A 76 9.79 5.13 -16.42
C LYS A 76 9.73 4.27 -15.16
N VAL A 77 10.80 4.26 -14.36
CA VAL A 77 10.85 3.49 -13.12
C VAL A 77 10.02 4.15 -12.03
N VAL A 78 10.14 5.47 -11.86
CA VAL A 78 9.47 6.20 -10.75
C VAL A 78 7.99 6.47 -11.01
N GLU A 79 7.58 6.50 -12.27
CA GLU A 79 6.17 6.42 -12.69
C GLU A 79 5.58 5.02 -12.50
N GLY A 80 6.43 4.02 -12.25
CA GLY A 80 5.99 2.68 -11.92
C GLY A 80 5.10 2.69 -10.67
N LYS A 81 3.93 2.03 -10.76
CA LYS A 81 2.85 2.05 -9.76
C LYS A 81 3.26 1.76 -8.31
N ARG A 82 4.41 1.13 -8.06
CA ARG A 82 4.89 0.71 -6.73
C ARG A 82 6.22 1.30 -6.30
N PHE A 83 6.92 2.06 -7.15
CA PHE A 83 8.29 2.49 -6.86
C PHE A 83 8.39 3.22 -5.52
N TRP A 84 7.54 4.23 -5.30
CA TRP A 84 7.57 5.02 -4.07
C TRP A 84 7.10 4.24 -2.84
N VAL A 85 6.21 3.26 -3.01
CA VAL A 85 5.81 2.38 -1.90
C VAL A 85 7.00 1.55 -1.43
N GLU A 86 7.79 1.02 -2.36
CA GLU A 86 8.92 0.14 -2.05
C GLU A 86 10.18 0.92 -1.62
N ASN A 87 10.27 2.19 -2.01
CA ASN A 87 11.47 3.01 -1.83
C ASN A 87 11.22 4.31 -1.05
N TYR A 88 10.09 4.48 -0.36
CA TYR A 88 9.77 5.73 0.36
C TYR A 88 10.86 6.15 1.36
N GLN A 89 11.62 5.19 1.91
CA GLN A 89 12.65 5.42 2.91
C GLN A 89 13.80 6.29 2.41
N VAL A 90 14.05 6.31 1.09
CA VAL A 90 15.09 7.16 0.49
C VAL A 90 14.55 8.55 0.10
N HIS A 91 13.24 8.78 0.22
CA HIS A 91 12.64 10.07 -0.07
C HIS A 91 12.98 11.08 1.05
N PRO A 92 13.33 12.34 0.74
CA PRO A 92 13.62 13.37 1.76
C PRO A 92 12.49 13.57 2.78
N TYR A 93 11.26 13.29 2.36
CA TYR A 93 10.05 13.38 3.19
C TYR A 93 9.48 12.03 3.63
N ALA A 94 10.30 10.99 3.74
CA ALA A 94 9.89 9.64 4.16
C ALA A 94 9.04 9.62 5.45
N SER A 95 9.32 10.55 6.38
CA SER A 95 8.60 10.66 7.66
C SER A 95 7.11 10.95 7.48
N ARG A 96 6.69 11.53 6.35
CA ARG A 96 5.27 11.88 6.09
C ARG A 96 4.37 10.66 5.97
N VAL A 97 4.88 9.57 5.37
CA VAL A 97 4.11 8.33 5.12
C VAL A 97 4.50 7.19 6.07
N LYS A 98 5.66 7.28 6.73
CA LYS A 98 6.26 6.20 7.53
C LYS A 98 5.29 5.56 8.52
N LYS A 99 4.54 6.37 9.27
CA LYS A 99 3.65 5.85 10.32
C LYS A 99 2.43 5.16 9.74
N TRP A 100 1.89 5.68 8.64
CA TRP A 100 0.77 5.08 7.91
C TRP A 100 1.16 3.73 7.30
N LEU A 101 2.28 3.68 6.58
CA LEU A 101 2.82 2.41 6.03
C LEU A 101 3.15 1.38 7.13
N TRP A 102 3.64 1.82 8.29
CA TRP A 102 3.86 0.93 9.41
C TRP A 102 2.57 0.32 9.97
N VAL A 103 1.45 1.07 9.95
CA VAL A 103 0.14 0.53 10.34
C VAL A 103 -0.30 -0.56 9.36
N HIS A 104 -0.15 -0.33 8.05
CA HIS A 104 -0.46 -1.32 7.01
C HIS A 104 0.32 -2.62 7.21
N GLU A 105 1.63 -2.51 7.43
CA GLU A 105 2.48 -3.67 7.68
C GLU A 105 2.05 -4.44 8.94
N ARG A 106 1.61 -3.74 9.98
CA ARG A 106 1.04 -4.41 11.17
C ARG A 106 -0.27 -5.11 10.87
N TYR A 107 -1.10 -4.56 9.99
CA TYR A 107 -2.36 -5.17 9.60
C TYR A 107 -2.13 -6.44 8.78
N ARG A 108 -1.14 -6.44 7.87
CA ARG A 108 -0.66 -7.68 7.21
C ARG A 108 -0.23 -8.73 8.23
N GLY A 109 0.56 -8.32 9.24
CA GLY A 109 0.98 -9.20 10.33
C GLY A 109 -0.17 -9.76 11.17
N TYR A 110 -1.19 -8.94 11.46
CA TYR A 110 -2.40 -9.42 12.15
C TYR A 110 -3.23 -10.38 11.27
N GLY A 111 -3.38 -10.08 9.98
CA GLY A 111 -4.04 -10.95 9.01
C GLY A 111 -3.37 -12.33 8.95
N ALA A 112 -2.04 -12.36 8.78
CA ALA A 112 -1.28 -13.61 8.79
C ALA A 112 -1.50 -14.42 10.09
N ALA A 113 -1.48 -13.74 11.25
CA ALA A 113 -1.74 -14.40 12.53
C ALA A 113 -3.17 -14.95 12.66
N LEU A 114 -4.17 -14.33 12.03
CA LEU A 114 -5.54 -14.85 11.99
C LEU A 114 -5.63 -16.10 11.13
N VAL A 115 -5.01 -16.10 9.95
CA VAL A 115 -4.94 -17.28 9.06
C VAL A 115 -4.22 -18.44 9.75
N ASP A 116 -3.09 -18.18 10.40
CA ASP A 116 -2.38 -19.20 11.17
C ASP A 116 -3.22 -19.72 12.33
N GLY A 117 -3.92 -18.83 13.04
CA GLY A 117 -4.88 -19.21 14.08
C GLY A 117 -6.01 -20.11 13.55
N ALA A 118 -6.50 -19.87 12.33
CA ALA A 118 -7.49 -20.70 11.67
C ALA A 118 -6.92 -22.07 11.25
N LYS A 119 -5.70 -22.13 10.69
CA LYS A 119 -5.02 -23.40 10.35
C LYS A 119 -4.80 -24.29 11.57
N GLU A 120 -4.53 -23.70 12.73
CA GLU A 120 -4.34 -24.45 13.97
C GLU A 120 -5.62 -25.12 14.47
N LEU A 121 -6.81 -24.64 14.06
CA LEU A 121 -8.09 -25.29 14.42
C LEU A 121 -8.18 -26.72 13.90
N GLU A 122 -7.60 -27.01 12.73
CA GLU A 122 -7.61 -28.35 12.11
C GLU A 122 -6.68 -29.34 12.83
N LYS A 123 -5.74 -28.86 13.64
CA LYS A 123 -4.69 -29.66 14.28
C LYS A 123 -4.95 -29.95 15.75
N VAL A 124 -5.84 -29.19 16.39
CA VAL A 124 -6.12 -29.33 17.82
C VAL A 124 -7.13 -30.45 18.09
N LYS A 125 -7.04 -31.03 19.29
CA LYS A 125 -7.98 -32.06 19.73
C LYS A 125 -9.38 -31.45 19.84
N GLU A 126 -10.41 -32.23 19.53
CA GLU A 126 -11.83 -31.82 19.54
C GLU A 126 -12.23 -31.02 20.79
N LYS A 127 -11.81 -31.48 21.97
CA LYS A 127 -12.08 -30.82 23.27
C LYS A 127 -11.48 -29.42 23.43
N GLU A 128 -10.51 -29.03 22.59
CA GLU A 128 -9.80 -27.74 22.62
C GLU A 128 -10.24 -26.79 21.50
N VAL A 129 -10.86 -27.32 20.43
CA VAL A 129 -11.30 -26.56 19.24
C VAL A 129 -12.17 -25.37 19.66
N LYS A 130 -13.16 -25.58 20.53
CA LYS A 130 -14.10 -24.53 20.96
C LYS A 130 -13.42 -23.35 21.64
N ASN A 131 -12.38 -23.62 22.44
CA ASN A 131 -11.63 -22.55 23.11
C ASN A 131 -10.74 -21.79 22.14
N LYS A 132 -10.10 -22.49 21.21
CA LYS A 132 -9.29 -21.87 20.14
C LYS A 132 -10.15 -21.03 19.21
N LEU A 133 -11.33 -21.52 18.84
CA LEU A 133 -12.29 -20.82 18.00
C LEU A 133 -12.75 -19.51 18.65
N LYS A 134 -13.07 -19.52 19.96
CA LYS A 134 -13.40 -18.30 20.71
C LYS A 134 -12.25 -17.29 20.73
N ALA A 135 -11.02 -17.77 20.93
CA ALA A 135 -9.84 -16.90 20.90
C ALA A 135 -9.64 -16.27 19.51
N LEU A 136 -9.82 -17.04 18.44
CA LEU A 136 -9.74 -16.57 17.07
C LEU A 136 -10.84 -15.54 16.77
N GLN A 137 -12.09 -15.81 17.13
CA GLN A 137 -13.20 -14.85 16.97
C GLN A 137 -12.91 -13.54 17.71
N SER A 138 -12.39 -13.61 18.94
CA SER A 138 -12.00 -12.42 19.71
C SER A 138 -10.86 -11.64 19.04
N ALA A 139 -9.87 -12.33 18.48
CA ALA A 139 -8.77 -11.72 17.75
C ALA A 139 -9.26 -11.04 16.46
N TYR A 140 -10.12 -11.71 15.70
CA TYR A 140 -10.76 -11.18 14.49
C TYR A 140 -11.58 -9.93 14.81
N GLY A 141 -12.47 -9.96 15.80
CA GLY A 141 -13.28 -8.79 16.16
C GLY A 141 -12.46 -7.60 16.66
N LYS A 142 -11.30 -7.84 17.31
CA LYS A 142 -10.36 -6.76 17.66
C LYS A 142 -9.63 -6.21 16.44
N PHE A 143 -9.34 -7.05 15.45
CA PHE A 143 -8.69 -6.64 14.22
C PHE A 143 -9.63 -5.79 13.36
N VAL A 144 -10.85 -6.25 13.12
CA VAL A 144 -11.88 -5.50 12.38
C VAL A 144 -12.09 -4.10 12.95
N LYS A 145 -12.22 -3.96 14.28
CA LYS A 145 -12.34 -2.64 14.94
C LYS A 145 -11.14 -1.71 14.70
N LYS A 146 -9.93 -2.26 14.57
CA LYS A 146 -8.74 -1.46 14.26
C LYS A 146 -8.74 -1.00 12.80
N VAL A 147 -9.11 -1.90 11.89
CA VAL A 147 -9.25 -1.58 10.45
C VAL A 147 -10.30 -0.49 10.28
N GLN A 148 -11.50 -0.65 10.83
CA GLN A 148 -12.56 0.37 10.79
C GLN A 148 -12.09 1.75 11.30
N GLY A 149 -11.37 1.78 12.42
CA GLY A 149 -10.82 3.04 12.95
C GLY A 149 -9.71 3.65 12.07
N HIS A 150 -9.05 2.85 11.24
CA HIS A 150 -8.10 3.30 10.23
C HIS A 150 -8.81 3.83 8.98
N SER A 151 -9.78 3.07 8.44
CA SER A 151 -10.64 3.49 7.33
C SER A 151 -11.33 4.82 7.63
N GLU A 152 -11.83 5.01 8.86
CA GLU A 152 -12.42 6.27 9.32
C GLU A 152 -11.43 7.43 9.24
N PHE A 153 -10.17 7.23 9.65
CA PHE A 153 -9.11 8.23 9.53
C PHE A 153 -8.83 8.56 8.06
N GLU A 154 -8.73 7.54 7.23
CA GLU A 154 -8.43 7.69 5.81
C GLU A 154 -9.52 8.49 5.11
N ASP A 155 -10.77 8.06 5.22
CA ASP A 155 -11.90 8.69 4.58
C ASP A 155 -12.14 10.12 5.07
N SER A 156 -12.11 10.32 6.39
CA SER A 156 -12.51 11.60 6.99
C SER A 156 -11.42 12.67 6.91
N GLN A 157 -10.14 12.27 6.80
CA GLN A 157 -9.01 13.21 6.87
C GLN A 157 -8.00 13.05 5.76
N LEU A 158 -7.43 11.86 5.57
CA LEU A 158 -6.36 11.67 4.58
C LEU A 158 -6.90 11.85 3.16
N PHE A 159 -7.81 10.98 2.73
CA PHE A 159 -8.41 10.99 1.40
C PHE A 159 -9.18 12.28 1.18
N LYS A 160 -9.93 12.75 2.18
CA LYS A 160 -10.63 14.03 2.11
C LYS A 160 -9.68 15.20 1.81
N PHE A 161 -8.51 15.25 2.46
CA PHE A 161 -7.52 16.28 2.16
C PHE A 161 -7.06 16.20 0.70
N PHE A 162 -6.72 15.01 0.20
CA PHE A 162 -6.26 14.85 -1.18
C PHE A 162 -7.35 15.22 -2.19
N LEU A 163 -8.59 14.79 -1.97
CA LEU A 163 -9.74 15.14 -2.82
C LEU A 163 -9.97 16.66 -2.91
N GLU A 164 -9.83 17.38 -1.80
CA GLU A 164 -10.08 18.82 -1.72
C GLU A 164 -8.90 19.70 -2.17
N ASN A 165 -7.66 19.19 -2.10
CA ASN A 165 -6.45 20.02 -2.18
C ASN A 165 -5.46 19.61 -3.27
N VAL A 166 -5.63 18.45 -3.91
CA VAL A 166 -4.77 18.00 -5.00
C VAL A 166 -5.54 18.03 -6.32
N GLN A 167 -4.95 18.70 -7.31
CA GLN A 167 -5.53 18.84 -8.65
C GLN A 167 -5.09 17.67 -9.53
N ASP A 168 -5.54 16.47 -9.17
CA ASP A 168 -5.31 15.24 -9.94
C ASP A 168 -6.62 14.44 -9.97
N ASP A 169 -7.26 14.39 -11.13
CA ASP A 169 -8.55 13.72 -11.28
C ASP A 169 -8.42 12.19 -11.28
N THR A 170 -7.29 11.65 -11.71
CA THR A 170 -7.01 10.20 -11.62
C THR A 170 -6.90 9.79 -10.15
N LEU A 171 -6.19 10.58 -9.34
CA LEU A 171 -6.13 10.34 -7.90
C LEU A 171 -7.53 10.42 -7.27
N LYS A 172 -8.34 11.42 -7.62
CA LYS A 172 -9.69 11.56 -7.05
C LYS A 172 -10.58 10.36 -7.36
N GLU A 173 -10.54 9.85 -8.59
CA GLU A 173 -11.27 8.65 -8.99
C GLU A 173 -10.84 7.42 -8.17
N GLN A 174 -9.52 7.23 -8.02
CA GLN A 174 -8.96 6.14 -7.21
C GLN A 174 -9.41 6.24 -5.74
N LEU A 175 -9.40 7.45 -5.17
CA LEU A 175 -9.82 7.67 -3.77
C LEU A 175 -11.31 7.44 -3.55
N GLU A 176 -12.16 7.79 -4.51
CA GLU A 176 -13.59 7.49 -4.42
C GLU A 176 -13.90 6.00 -4.61
N GLU A 177 -13.08 5.25 -5.37
CA GLU A 177 -13.16 3.78 -5.41
C GLU A 177 -12.76 3.18 -4.05
N LEU A 178 -11.63 3.61 -3.49
CA LEU A 178 -11.13 3.12 -2.20
C LEU A 178 -12.13 3.35 -1.05
N LYS A 179 -12.80 4.50 -1.02
CA LYS A 179 -13.87 4.78 -0.05
C LYS A 179 -15.06 3.82 -0.16
N LYS A 180 -15.37 3.32 -1.36
CA LYS A 180 -16.42 2.31 -1.55
C LYS A 180 -15.94 0.94 -1.05
N ASP A 181 -14.68 0.60 -1.29
CA ASP A 181 -14.07 -0.64 -0.80
C ASP A 181 -14.11 -0.70 0.74
N HIS A 182 -13.83 0.42 1.45
CA HIS A 182 -14.00 0.53 2.91
C HIS A 182 -15.39 0.13 3.39
N SER A 183 -16.44 0.66 2.75
CA SER A 183 -17.82 0.34 3.15
C SER A 183 -18.17 -1.14 2.98
N THR A 184 -17.48 -1.85 2.08
CA THR A 184 -17.69 -3.28 1.82
C THR A 184 -16.89 -4.12 2.82
N LEU A 185 -15.61 -3.81 3.02
CA LEU A 185 -14.72 -4.57 3.92
C LEU A 185 -15.07 -4.37 5.40
N ASP A 186 -15.52 -3.18 5.78
CA ASP A 186 -15.85 -2.87 7.18
C ASP A 186 -17.16 -3.50 7.66
N ASN A 187 -18.04 -3.90 6.73
CA ASN A 187 -19.38 -4.42 7.01
C ASN A 187 -19.57 -5.88 6.55
N ASP A 188 -18.51 -6.58 6.17
CA ASP A 188 -18.61 -7.99 5.79
C ASP A 188 -18.86 -8.87 7.03
N GLU A 189 -20.11 -9.28 7.22
CA GLU A 189 -20.54 -10.15 8.31
C GLU A 189 -20.27 -11.65 8.04
N THR A 190 -19.73 -12.01 6.87
CA THR A 190 -19.62 -13.43 6.44
C THR A 190 -18.80 -14.27 7.43
N ILE A 191 -17.66 -13.75 7.90
CA ILE A 191 -16.80 -14.43 8.87
C ILE A 191 -17.48 -14.51 10.25
N GLN A 192 -18.14 -13.43 10.68
CA GLN A 192 -18.84 -13.39 11.96
C GLN A 192 -19.99 -14.42 11.98
N ASN A 193 -20.77 -14.49 10.90
CA ASN A 193 -21.83 -15.48 10.70
C ASN A 193 -21.27 -16.91 10.67
N ALA A 194 -20.08 -17.14 10.11
CA ALA A 194 -19.42 -18.43 10.14
C ALA A 194 -19.01 -18.85 11.57
N PHE A 195 -18.50 -17.92 12.38
CA PHE A 195 -18.24 -18.19 13.80
C PHE A 195 -19.53 -18.54 14.55
N GLU A 196 -20.60 -17.77 14.35
CA GLU A 196 -21.89 -17.99 15.02
C GLU A 196 -22.49 -19.34 14.67
N ALA A 197 -22.51 -19.70 13.37
CA ALA A 197 -22.96 -21.01 12.91
C ALA A 197 -22.17 -22.15 13.57
N ALA A 198 -20.83 -22.03 13.63
CA ALA A 198 -19.98 -23.03 14.27
C ALA A 198 -20.25 -23.17 15.79
N PHE A 199 -20.64 -22.08 16.48
CA PHE A 199 -20.97 -22.14 17.91
C PHE A 199 -22.36 -22.68 18.23
N LEU A 200 -23.28 -22.69 17.26
CA LEU A 200 -24.60 -23.32 17.40
C LEU A 200 -24.51 -24.84 17.44
N ASN A 201 -23.46 -25.42 16.85
CA ASN A 201 -23.21 -26.86 16.89
C ASN A 201 -22.66 -27.28 18.27
N GLU A 202 -23.16 -28.41 18.80
CA GLU A 202 -22.62 -28.99 20.04
C GLU A 202 -21.15 -29.43 19.85
N VAL A 203 -20.85 -29.96 18.68
CA VAL A 203 -19.52 -30.35 18.21
C VAL A 203 -19.16 -29.50 17.00
N ILE A 204 -18.02 -28.82 17.06
CA ILE A 204 -17.50 -28.05 15.92
C ILE A 204 -16.93 -29.05 14.91
N SER A 205 -17.51 -29.06 13.71
CA SER A 205 -17.13 -30.01 12.67
C SER A 205 -15.83 -29.58 11.97
N LYS A 206 -15.21 -30.52 11.26
CA LYS A 206 -14.07 -30.20 10.38
C LYS A 206 -14.49 -29.20 9.30
N ASP A 207 -15.68 -29.35 8.73
CA ASP A 207 -16.21 -28.46 7.70
C ASP A 207 -16.36 -27.02 8.21
N ASP A 208 -16.79 -26.84 9.47
CA ASP A 208 -16.83 -25.51 10.12
C ASP A 208 -15.43 -24.88 10.16
N THR A 209 -14.42 -25.64 10.60
CA THR A 209 -13.04 -25.15 10.69
C THR A 209 -12.44 -24.84 9.33
N THR A 210 -12.68 -25.68 8.32
CA THR A 210 -12.25 -25.47 6.92
C THR A 210 -12.87 -24.19 6.37
N LYS A 211 -14.18 -24.01 6.54
CA LYS A 211 -14.89 -22.82 6.06
C LYS A 211 -14.36 -21.53 6.69
N ILE A 212 -14.08 -21.54 8.00
CA ILE A 212 -13.50 -20.39 8.69
C ILE A 212 -12.10 -20.08 8.14
N LEU A 213 -11.28 -21.10 7.87
CA LEU A 213 -9.96 -20.92 7.27
C LEU A 213 -10.04 -20.31 5.85
N GLU A 214 -10.94 -20.81 5.01
CA GLU A 214 -11.14 -20.28 3.65
C GLU A 214 -11.57 -18.81 3.69
N LEU A 215 -12.56 -18.48 4.52
CA LEU A 215 -13.04 -17.12 4.66
C LEU A 215 -11.97 -16.18 5.22
N MET A 216 -11.21 -16.62 6.23
CA MET A 216 -10.13 -15.81 6.81
C MET A 216 -9.02 -15.56 5.79
N THR A 217 -8.64 -16.60 5.03
CA THR A 217 -7.62 -16.47 3.97
C THR A 217 -8.05 -15.45 2.93
N LYS A 218 -9.27 -15.61 2.40
CA LYS A 218 -9.85 -14.67 1.43
C LYS A 218 -9.90 -13.24 1.96
N PHE A 219 -10.40 -13.04 3.18
CA PHE A 219 -10.46 -11.72 3.81
C PHE A 219 -9.07 -11.07 3.92
N THR A 220 -8.03 -11.84 4.29
CA THR A 220 -6.68 -11.29 4.39
C THR A 220 -6.05 -10.96 3.04
N GLU A 221 -6.38 -11.72 1.99
CA GLU A 221 -5.96 -11.44 0.62
C GLU A 221 -6.65 -10.18 0.08
N ASP A 222 -7.97 -10.07 0.27
CA ASP A 222 -8.77 -8.90 -0.13
C ASP A 222 -8.26 -7.64 0.61
N MET A 223 -7.94 -7.75 1.90
CA MET A 223 -7.36 -6.67 2.70
C MET A 223 -5.96 -6.26 2.22
N ASP A 224 -5.07 -7.22 1.91
CA ASP A 224 -3.74 -6.91 1.37
C ASP A 224 -3.84 -6.22 0.00
N GLN A 225 -4.75 -6.70 -0.86
CA GLN A 225 -5.01 -6.07 -2.15
C GLN A 225 -5.52 -4.64 -1.99
N HIS A 226 -6.46 -4.41 -1.07
CA HIS A 226 -6.97 -3.08 -0.74
C HIS A 226 -5.85 -2.15 -0.28
N MET A 227 -5.07 -2.54 0.73
CA MET A 227 -3.94 -1.75 1.23
C MET A 227 -2.93 -1.43 0.13
N ARG A 228 -2.68 -2.36 -0.81
CA ARG A 228 -1.80 -2.09 -1.97
C ARG A 228 -2.38 -1.04 -2.91
N LYS A 229 -3.70 -1.03 -3.14
CA LYS A 229 -4.34 0.02 -3.94
C LYS A 229 -4.15 1.39 -3.29
N GLU A 230 -4.38 1.49 -1.98
CA GLU A 230 -4.19 2.73 -1.22
C GLU A 230 -2.74 3.21 -1.26
N GLU A 231 -1.79 2.32 -1.00
CA GLU A 231 -0.37 2.62 -1.00
C GLU A 231 0.07 3.18 -2.36
N ASN A 232 -0.37 2.54 -3.45
CA ASN A 232 -0.04 2.99 -4.80
C ASN A 232 -0.68 4.34 -5.12
N ALA A 233 -1.91 4.58 -4.68
CA ALA A 233 -2.63 5.82 -4.94
C ALA A 233 -2.07 7.00 -4.14
N ILE A 234 -1.74 6.81 -2.86
CA ILE A 234 -1.44 7.95 -1.96
C ILE A 234 0.04 8.24 -1.79
N VAL A 235 0.90 7.22 -1.69
CA VAL A 235 2.28 7.40 -1.18
C VAL A 235 3.06 8.42 -2.00
N HIS A 236 2.98 8.32 -3.33
CA HIS A 236 3.65 9.27 -4.21
C HIS A 236 3.19 10.72 -3.97
N HIS A 237 1.88 10.96 -3.97
CA HIS A 237 1.32 12.30 -3.81
C HIS A 237 1.63 12.87 -2.41
N TRP A 238 1.60 12.03 -1.38
CA TRP A 238 1.88 12.47 -0.01
C TRP A 238 3.35 12.82 0.20
N LEU A 239 4.26 12.03 -0.37
CA LEU A 239 5.68 12.35 -0.37
C LEU A 239 5.97 13.67 -1.08
N ASN A 240 5.25 13.98 -2.16
CA ASN A 240 5.49 15.13 -3.03
C ASN A 240 4.62 16.37 -2.74
N LEU A 241 3.91 16.42 -1.59
CA LEU A 241 3.30 17.68 -1.14
C LEU A 241 4.38 18.77 -0.99
N THR A 242 4.08 19.98 -1.44
CA THR A 242 4.89 21.16 -1.06
C THR A 242 4.89 21.35 0.45
N GLU A 243 5.86 22.10 0.98
CA GLU A 243 5.89 22.42 2.42
C GLU A 243 4.61 23.15 2.88
N GLU A 244 4.08 24.04 2.04
CA GLU A 244 2.82 24.75 2.28
C GLU A 244 1.62 23.80 2.32
N GLN A 245 1.52 22.88 1.35
CA GLN A 245 0.48 21.86 1.32
C GLN A 245 0.59 20.91 2.51
N TYR A 246 1.81 20.48 2.87
CA TYR A 246 2.02 19.59 4.01
C TYR A 246 1.69 20.29 5.33
N LYS A 247 2.04 21.57 5.48
CA LYS A 247 1.62 22.38 6.64
C LYS A 247 0.09 22.48 6.71
N LYS A 248 -0.59 22.72 5.58
CA LYS A 248 -2.05 22.71 5.51
C LYS A 248 -2.62 21.36 5.93
N TYR A 249 -2.06 20.27 5.42
CA TYR A 249 -2.42 18.90 5.82
C TYR A 249 -2.27 18.70 7.33
N ARG A 250 -1.15 19.09 7.93
CA ARG A 250 -0.92 18.97 9.37
C ARG A 250 -1.94 19.74 10.21
N THR A 251 -2.40 20.90 9.73
CA THR A 251 -3.48 21.66 10.38
C THR A 251 -4.88 21.11 10.10
N TYR A 252 -5.03 20.32 9.03
CA TYR A 252 -6.26 19.64 8.66
C TYR A 252 -6.55 18.45 9.58
N LEU A 253 -5.48 17.81 10.09
CA LEU A 253 -5.61 16.68 11.00
C LEU A 253 -6.22 17.10 12.33
N SER A 254 -7.27 16.39 12.75
CA SER A 254 -7.76 16.50 14.13
C SER A 254 -6.68 16.07 15.11
N TRP A 255 -6.70 16.61 16.33
CA TRP A 255 -5.72 16.31 17.37
C TRP A 255 -5.56 14.80 17.65
N LYS A 256 -6.65 14.02 17.55
CA LYS A 256 -6.67 12.55 17.67
C LYS A 256 -5.69 11.89 16.70
N TYR A 257 -5.71 12.32 15.43
CA TYR A 257 -4.91 11.71 14.37
C TYR A 257 -3.56 12.41 14.20
N ALA A 258 -3.42 13.70 14.53
CA ALA A 258 -2.14 14.41 14.46
C ALA A 258 -1.07 13.87 15.43
N ALA A 259 -1.48 13.24 16.54
CA ALA A 259 -0.58 12.51 17.43
C ALA A 259 -0.31 11.08 16.93
N MET A 260 -1.23 10.53 16.14
CA MET A 260 -1.20 9.16 15.62
C MET A 260 -0.52 9.03 14.26
N TYR A 261 -0.43 10.09 13.45
CA TYR A 261 0.25 10.12 12.15
C TYR A 261 1.08 11.40 12.06
#